data_AF-A0A920GBP7-F1
#
_entry.id   AF-A0A920GBP7-F1
#
_cell.length_a   1.000
_cell.length_b   1.000
_cell.length_c   1.000
_cell.angle_alpha   90.00
_cell.angle_beta   90.00
_cell.angle_gamma   90.00
#
_symmetry.space_group_name_H-M   'P 1'
#
loop_
_entity.id
_entity.type
_entity.pdbx_description
1 polymer ?
#
loop_
_entity_poly.entity_id
_entity_poly.type
_entity_poly.pdbx_seq_one_letter_code
_entity_poly.pdbx_strand_id
1 'polypeptide(L)'
;MITFDELEQAVQAGLADQIVDARAADRFAGIAPEPGQDCAQVISRSLNLPISNILDNITGKLKPADELSQLFAEAGLMMEQPAVTTCGSGVTAAGLTLALAVLGKTDIRLYDGSWSEWGASDAPIET
;
A
#
# COMPACT_ATOMS: atom_id res chain seq x y z
N MET A 1 -6.21 -1.60 12.09
CA MET A 1 -4.99 -0.79 11.90
C MET A 1 -3.79 -1.59 12.42
N ILE A 2 -2.58 -1.30 11.94
CA ILE A 2 -1.31 -1.87 12.44
C ILE A 2 -0.40 -0.73 12.86
N THR A 3 0.37 -0.91 13.93
CA THR A 3 1.35 0.07 14.42
C THR A 3 2.69 -0.04 13.68
N PHE A 4 3.55 0.98 13.81
CA PHE A 4 4.93 0.93 13.29
C PHE A 4 5.68 -0.29 13.81
N ASP A 5 5.76 -0.47 15.14
CA ASP A 5 6.51 -1.56 15.77
C ASP A 5 6.06 -2.94 15.30
N GLU A 6 4.74 -3.16 15.17
CA GLU A 6 4.19 -4.42 14.68
C GLU A 6 4.54 -4.67 13.22
N LEU A 7 4.49 -3.63 12.37
CA LEU A 7 4.83 -3.75 10.96
C LEU A 7 6.33 -3.96 10.76
N GLU A 8 7.16 -3.20 11.47
CA GLU A 8 8.62 -3.29 11.44
C GLU A 8 9.07 -4.70 11.82
N GLN A 9 8.57 -5.24 12.94
CA GLN A 9 8.88 -6.61 13.36
C GLN A 9 8.48 -7.64 12.29
N ALA A 10 7.31 -7.47 11.67
CA ALA A 10 6.84 -8.37 10.62
C ALA A 10 7.72 -8.29 9.36
N VAL A 11 8.16 -7.10 8.96
CA VAL A 11 9.07 -6.91 7.82
C VAL A 11 10.44 -7.53 8.12
N GLN A 12 11.02 -7.25 9.28
CA GLN A 12 12.31 -7.81 9.69
C GLN A 12 12.28 -9.34 9.81
N ALA A 13 11.15 -9.91 10.25
CA ALA A 13 10.95 -11.35 10.33
C ALA A 13 10.66 -12.02 8.98
N GLY A 14 10.48 -11.24 7.89
CA GLY A 14 10.08 -11.77 6.59
C GLY A 14 8.65 -12.31 6.55
N LEU A 15 7.77 -11.79 7.41
CA LEU A 15 6.37 -12.20 7.55
C LEU A 15 5.37 -11.19 6.97
N ALA A 16 5.85 -10.06 6.45
CA ALA A 16 5.02 -9.00 5.86
C ALA A 16 5.05 -9.05 4.32
N ASP A 17 4.53 -10.13 3.74
CA ASP A 17 4.63 -10.37 2.29
C ASP A 17 3.59 -9.61 1.44
N GLN A 18 2.65 -8.90 2.07
CA GLN A 18 1.56 -8.23 1.36
C GLN A 18 1.31 -6.81 1.88
N ILE A 19 2.30 -5.96 1.73
CA ILE A 19 2.16 -4.52 1.98
C ILE A 19 1.81 -3.86 0.66
N VAL A 20 0.59 -3.35 0.49
CA VAL A 20 0.14 -2.69 -0.75
C VAL A 20 0.23 -1.17 -0.57
N ASP A 21 1.09 -0.55 -1.36
CA ASP A 21 1.33 0.88 -1.37
C ASP A 21 0.47 1.61 -2.42
N ALA A 22 -0.34 2.57 -1.95
CA ALA A 22 -1.26 3.34 -2.78
C ALA A 22 -0.63 4.56 -3.49
N ARG A 23 0.68 4.80 -3.30
CA ARG A 23 1.40 5.89 -3.98
C ARG A 23 1.42 5.67 -5.50
N ALA A 24 1.63 6.77 -6.22
CA ALA A 24 1.82 6.73 -7.66
C ALA A 24 3.05 5.88 -8.02
N ALA A 25 3.00 5.20 -9.17
CA ALA A 25 4.01 4.21 -9.54
C ALA A 25 5.41 4.84 -9.72
N ASP A 26 5.50 6.08 -10.15
CA ASP A 26 6.75 6.83 -10.28
C ASP A 26 7.39 7.14 -8.91
N ARG A 27 6.58 7.53 -7.92
CA ARG A 27 7.00 7.74 -6.53
C ARG A 27 7.40 6.44 -5.86
N PHE A 28 6.65 5.36 -6.11
CA PHE A 28 7.00 4.03 -5.62
C PHE A 28 8.31 3.54 -6.26
N ALA A 29 8.49 3.71 -7.55
CA ALA A 29 9.65 3.18 -8.30
C ALA A 29 10.95 4.00 -8.16
N GLY A 30 11.04 4.95 -7.21
CA GLY A 30 12.29 5.73 -7.10
C GLY A 30 12.42 6.91 -8.06
N ILE A 31 11.48 7.09 -9.01
CA ILE A 31 11.64 7.98 -10.18
C ILE A 31 11.24 9.42 -9.85
N ALA A 32 10.13 9.59 -9.15
CA ALA A 32 9.64 10.90 -8.72
C ALA A 32 9.93 11.11 -7.22
N PRO A 33 10.38 12.30 -6.81
CA PRO A 33 10.64 12.58 -5.41
C PRO A 33 9.34 12.56 -4.60
N GLU A 34 9.47 12.17 -3.34
CA GLU A 34 8.39 12.33 -2.37
C GLU A 34 8.24 13.83 -2.04
N PRO A 35 7.02 14.33 -1.80
CA PRO A 35 6.82 15.71 -1.37
C PRO A 35 7.62 16.02 -0.09
N GLY A 36 8.74 16.73 -0.23
CA GLY A 36 9.63 17.08 0.89
C GLY A 36 10.74 16.08 1.20
N GLN A 37 11.01 15.08 0.35
CA GLN A 37 12.19 14.20 0.48
C GLN A 37 12.94 14.06 -0.86
N ASP A 38 14.27 13.95 -0.78
CA ASP A 38 15.17 13.89 -1.94
C ASP A 38 15.31 12.47 -2.54
N CYS A 39 14.78 11.45 -1.87
CA CYS A 39 14.93 10.05 -2.25
C CYS A 39 13.56 9.37 -2.30
N ALA A 40 13.32 8.59 -3.35
CA ALA A 40 12.20 7.66 -3.37
C ALA A 40 12.71 6.27 -2.96
N GLN A 41 12.15 5.79 -1.85
CA GLN A 41 12.44 4.50 -1.24
C GLN A 41 11.08 3.86 -0.90
N VAL A 42 11.07 2.55 -0.76
CA VAL A 42 9.86 1.77 -0.45
C VAL A 42 10.06 0.90 0.76
N ILE A 43 8.95 0.53 1.42
CA ILE A 43 9.00 -0.52 2.43
C ILE A 43 9.40 -1.81 1.71
N SER A 44 10.39 -2.52 2.25
CA SER A 44 10.90 -3.75 1.63
C SER A 44 9.78 -4.74 1.29
N ARG A 45 9.83 -5.34 0.10
CA ARG A 45 8.86 -6.34 -0.41
C ARG A 45 7.42 -5.81 -0.59
N SER A 46 7.22 -4.50 -0.56
CA SER A 46 5.89 -3.94 -0.82
C SER A 46 5.46 -4.09 -2.29
N LEU A 47 4.16 -4.20 -2.49
CA LEU A 47 3.46 -4.19 -3.77
C LEU A 47 3.00 -2.76 -4.06
N ASN A 48 2.82 -2.39 -5.33
CA ASN A 48 2.27 -1.09 -5.69
C ASN A 48 0.94 -1.22 -6.42
N LEU A 49 -0.08 -0.55 -5.90
CA LEU A 49 -1.35 -0.34 -6.59
C LEU A 49 -1.79 1.12 -6.38
N PRO A 50 -1.47 2.03 -7.31
CA PRO A 50 -1.84 3.43 -7.18
C PRO A 50 -3.34 3.60 -6.97
N ILE A 51 -3.73 4.48 -6.05
CA ILE A 51 -5.15 4.73 -5.73
C ILE A 51 -5.97 5.14 -6.97
N SER A 52 -5.36 5.84 -7.91
CA SER A 52 -6.00 6.22 -9.18
C SER A 52 -6.46 5.03 -10.00
N ASN A 53 -5.83 3.87 -9.85
CA ASN A 53 -6.13 2.70 -10.66
C ASN A 53 -7.42 2.01 -10.22
N ILE A 54 -7.81 2.15 -8.95
CA ILE A 54 -9.04 1.54 -8.41
C ILE A 54 -10.27 2.45 -8.55
N LEU A 55 -10.09 3.67 -9.04
CA LEU A 55 -11.13 4.66 -9.21
C LEU A 55 -11.52 4.81 -10.69
N ASP A 56 -12.81 5.03 -10.93
CA ASP A 56 -13.30 5.48 -12.21
C ASP A 56 -12.96 6.97 -12.40
N ASN A 57 -12.23 7.30 -13.47
CA ASN A 57 -11.69 8.64 -13.69
C ASN A 57 -12.75 9.71 -14.00
N ILE A 58 -13.98 9.32 -14.31
CA ILE A 58 -15.08 10.25 -14.63
C ILE A 58 -15.93 10.52 -13.39
N THR A 59 -16.26 9.47 -12.65
CA THR A 59 -17.20 9.51 -11.52
C THR A 59 -16.51 9.59 -10.16
N GLY A 60 -15.22 9.25 -10.08
CA GLY A 60 -14.46 9.15 -8.83
C GLY A 60 -14.90 8.00 -7.91
N LYS A 61 -15.76 7.10 -8.40
CA LYS A 61 -16.22 5.93 -7.64
C LYS A 61 -15.19 4.81 -7.73
N LEU A 62 -15.28 3.86 -6.80
CA LEU A 62 -14.61 2.57 -6.96
C LEU A 62 -15.06 1.90 -8.26
N LYS A 63 -14.11 1.29 -8.97
CA LYS A 63 -14.39 0.40 -10.09
C LYS A 63 -15.23 -0.81 -9.67
N PRO A 64 -15.90 -1.47 -10.61
CA PRO A 64 -16.60 -2.73 -10.38
C PRO A 64 -15.73 -3.79 -9.67
N ALA A 65 -16.37 -4.67 -8.89
CA ALA A 65 -15.66 -5.64 -8.04
C ALA A 65 -14.77 -6.63 -8.83
N ASP A 66 -15.19 -7.02 -10.03
CA ASP A 66 -14.41 -7.85 -10.94
C ASP A 66 -13.13 -7.14 -11.42
N GLU A 67 -13.23 -5.87 -11.83
CA GLU A 67 -12.07 -5.05 -12.17
C GLU A 67 -11.13 -4.86 -10.97
N LEU A 68 -11.67 -4.57 -9.79
CA LEU A 68 -10.86 -4.41 -8.57
C LEU A 68 -10.11 -5.69 -8.23
N SER A 69 -10.79 -6.84 -8.29
CA SER A 69 -10.18 -8.15 -8.04
C SER A 69 -9.01 -8.41 -8.99
N GLN A 70 -9.19 -8.10 -10.28
CA GLN A 70 -8.14 -8.22 -11.27
C GLN A 70 -6.95 -7.30 -10.98
N LEU A 71 -7.20 -6.03 -10.65
CA LEU A 71 -6.15 -5.06 -10.35
C LEU A 71 -5.29 -5.48 -9.14
N PHE A 72 -5.92 -6.00 -8.07
CA PHE A 72 -5.18 -6.49 -6.91
C PHE A 72 -4.36 -7.75 -7.24
N ALA A 73 -4.92 -8.67 -8.02
CA ALA A 73 -4.20 -9.87 -8.46
C ALA A 73 -3.00 -9.52 -9.37
N GLU A 74 -3.17 -8.57 -10.30
CA GLU A 74 -2.09 -8.06 -11.16
C GLU A 74 -1.00 -7.34 -10.36
N ALA A 75 -1.36 -6.66 -9.26
CA ALA A 75 -0.41 -6.09 -8.31
C ALA A 75 0.32 -7.14 -7.46
N GLY A 76 -0.05 -8.43 -7.56
CA GLY A 76 0.58 -9.53 -6.84
C GLY A 76 -0.07 -9.88 -5.49
N LEU A 77 -1.23 -9.29 -5.17
CA LEU A 77 -1.96 -9.60 -3.94
C LEU A 77 -2.63 -10.98 -4.04
N MET A 78 -2.42 -11.80 -3.02
CA MET A 78 -3.10 -13.06 -2.75
C MET A 78 -4.22 -12.83 -1.74
N MET A 79 -5.46 -13.10 -2.15
CA MET A 79 -6.66 -12.81 -1.36
C MET A 79 -6.74 -13.65 -0.07
N GLU A 80 -6.11 -14.82 -0.05
CA GLU A 80 -6.12 -15.80 1.04
C GLU A 80 -5.13 -15.48 2.17
N GLN A 81 -4.26 -14.50 1.98
CA GLN A 81 -3.20 -14.13 2.93
C GLN A 81 -3.48 -12.75 3.55
N PRO A 82 -3.09 -12.49 4.81
CA PRO A 82 -3.27 -11.18 5.42
C PRO A 82 -2.59 -10.08 4.62
N ALA A 83 -3.17 -8.87 4.62
CA ALA A 83 -2.60 -7.75 3.88
C ALA A 83 -2.55 -6.46 4.73
N VAL A 84 -1.56 -5.63 4.42
CA VAL A 84 -1.41 -4.29 4.98
C VAL A 84 -1.51 -3.27 3.86
N THR A 85 -2.25 -2.19 4.04
CA THR A 85 -2.25 -1.07 3.07
C THR A 85 -1.50 0.12 3.63
N THR A 86 -0.72 0.79 2.79
CA THR A 86 0.06 1.98 3.13
C THR A 86 0.00 3.00 1.99
N CYS A 87 0.45 4.23 2.24
CA CYS A 87 0.67 5.22 1.18
C CYS A 87 1.76 6.21 1.60
N GLY A 88 1.62 7.49 1.21
CA GLY A 88 2.50 8.56 1.69
C GLY A 88 2.24 8.92 3.16
N SER A 89 0.98 9.07 3.56
CA SER A 89 0.60 9.69 4.84
C SER A 89 -0.72 9.14 5.44
N GLY A 90 -1.05 7.88 5.16
CA GLY A 90 -2.24 7.20 5.68
C GLY A 90 -3.55 7.45 4.92
N VAL A 91 -3.66 8.56 4.19
CA VAL A 91 -4.93 9.01 3.59
C VAL A 91 -5.41 8.12 2.44
N THR A 92 -4.63 8.00 1.36
CA THR A 92 -5.05 7.25 0.17
C THR A 92 -5.07 5.74 0.38
N ALA A 93 -4.31 5.23 1.36
CA ALA A 93 -4.30 3.82 1.75
C ALA A 93 -5.68 3.34 2.24
N ALA A 94 -6.47 4.22 2.86
CA ALA A 94 -7.84 3.91 3.26
C ALA A 94 -8.74 3.54 2.05
N GLY A 95 -8.45 4.06 0.86
CA GLY A 95 -9.16 3.70 -0.37
C GLY A 95 -8.88 2.26 -0.81
N LEU A 96 -7.62 1.80 -0.72
CA LEU A 96 -7.28 0.40 -0.95
C LEU A 96 -7.92 -0.51 0.11
N THR A 97 -7.90 -0.10 1.38
CA THR A 97 -8.58 -0.82 2.48
C THR A 97 -10.07 -0.98 2.17
N LEU A 98 -10.74 0.09 1.74
CA LEU A 98 -12.16 0.05 1.38
C LEU A 98 -12.42 -0.88 0.19
N ALA A 99 -11.61 -0.81 -0.87
CA ALA A 99 -11.76 -1.68 -2.03
C ALA A 99 -11.61 -3.16 -1.66
N LEU A 100 -10.63 -3.51 -0.83
CA LEU A 100 -10.45 -4.89 -0.34
C LEU A 100 -11.62 -5.34 0.53
N ALA A 101 -12.15 -4.45 1.38
CA ALA A 101 -13.34 -4.75 2.17
C ALA A 101 -14.59 -5.00 1.29
N VAL A 102 -14.75 -4.24 0.20
CA VAL A 102 -15.82 -4.46 -0.80
C VAL A 102 -15.68 -5.82 -1.49
N LEU A 103 -14.45 -6.29 -1.69
CA LEU A 103 -14.16 -7.64 -2.20
C LEU A 103 -14.34 -8.75 -1.14
N GLY A 104 -14.77 -8.40 0.07
CA GLY A 104 -15.03 -9.35 1.15
C GLY A 104 -13.78 -9.73 1.96
N LYS A 105 -12.64 -9.08 1.75
CA LYS A 105 -11.44 -9.32 2.54
C LYS A 105 -11.59 -8.71 3.95
N THR A 106 -11.25 -9.48 4.98
CA THR A 106 -11.46 -9.09 6.39
C THR A 106 -10.17 -9.03 7.20
N ASP A 107 -9.13 -9.71 6.74
CA ASP A 107 -7.77 -9.76 7.28
C ASP A 107 -6.87 -8.66 6.68
N ILE A 108 -7.41 -7.44 6.64
CA ILE A 108 -6.73 -6.23 6.16
C ILE A 108 -6.45 -5.27 7.30
N ARG A 109 -5.24 -4.71 7.34
CA ARG A 109 -4.86 -3.66 8.29
C ARG A 109 -4.31 -2.44 7.57
N LEU A 110 -4.78 -1.26 7.95
CA LEU A 110 -4.21 0.02 7.51
C LEU A 110 -3.00 0.38 8.37
N TYR A 111 -1.87 0.72 7.74
CA TYR A 111 -0.72 1.36 8.38
C TYR A 111 -0.78 2.88 8.17
N ASP A 112 -1.19 3.59 9.22
CA ASP A 112 -1.55 5.02 9.15
C ASP A 112 -0.35 5.95 9.07
N GLY A 113 0.74 5.64 9.78
CA GLY A 113 1.99 6.39 9.70
C GLY A 113 2.61 6.36 8.29
N SER A 114 2.36 5.29 7.55
CA SER A 114 2.66 5.19 6.12
C SER A 114 4.13 5.48 5.80
N TRP A 115 4.44 5.85 4.55
CA TRP A 115 5.80 6.20 4.15
C TRP A 115 6.39 7.35 4.97
N SER A 116 5.57 8.32 5.40
CA SER A 116 6.05 9.47 6.19
C SER A 116 6.67 9.06 7.53
N GLU A 117 6.05 8.11 8.24
CA GLU A 117 6.61 7.55 9.49
C GLU A 117 7.75 6.58 9.19
N TRP A 118 7.58 5.71 8.19
CA TRP A 118 8.57 4.68 7.86
C TRP A 118 9.89 5.27 7.36
N GLY A 119 9.83 6.17 6.37
CA GLY A 119 11.00 6.81 5.76
C GLY A 119 11.70 7.84 6.66
N ALA A 120 11.13 8.15 7.82
CA ALA A 120 11.76 8.96 8.86
C ALA A 120 12.47 8.11 9.94
N SER A 121 12.43 6.78 9.81
CA SER A 121 13.02 5.82 10.75
C SER A 121 14.26 5.11 10.16
N ASP A 122 14.86 4.22 10.94
CA ASP A 122 15.94 3.31 10.50
C ASP A 122 15.41 1.94 10.00
N ALA A 123 14.10 1.83 9.77
CA ALA A 123 13.46 0.59 9.35
C ALA A 123 13.91 0.12 7.94
N PRO A 124 13.77 -1.17 7.62
CA PRO A 124 14.19 -1.70 6.32
C PRO A 124 13.49 -1.01 5.13
N ILE A 125 14.30 -0.59 4.15
CA ILE A 125 13.88 0.07 2.92
C ILE A 125 14.48 -0.63 1.69
N GLU A 126 13.81 -0.54 0.56
CA GLU A 126 14.31 -0.94 -0.76
C GLU A 126 14.33 0.27 -1.72
N THR A 127 15.14 0.15 -2.79
CA THR A 127 15.25 1.13 -3.89
C THR A 127 14.76 0.52 -5.19
#